data_AF-A0A2W4L5P9-F1
#
_entry.id   AF-A0A2W4L5P9-F1
#
_cell.length_a   1.000
_cell.length_b   1.000
_cell.length_c   1.000
_cell.angle_alpha   90.00
_cell.angle_beta   90.00
_cell.angle_gamma   90.00
#
_symmetry.space_group_name_H-M   'P 1'
#
loop_
_entity.id
_entity.type
_entity.pdbx_description
1 polymer ?
#
loop_
_entity_poly.entity_id
_entity_poly.type
_entity_poly.pdbx_seq_one_letter_code
_entity_poly.pdbx_strand_id
1 'polypeptide(L)'
;VSLEAYTPLVPLDADDSGLPCAIFTYTVTNPGPERVRLTIVGSLFNPVGGVGFDRFGNLASAGLGGNINELREDGAARGLLLRSERYAPTDRLYGDMALVTDHPTVTAKRAWLRGAWWDFLQEFWDDLSEDGMLTDHGYETPSAPRQSDTGSLGVMDELAPGERRSYRFVLAWHFPNRPDSWKSEDAPLARVRYARRFGSAWETARYVLDNLPHLEGASRAFQQALWGGTLPEPVVDALAANIVPLRSTTCFWMEDGRFYGWEGCFDDAGCCEGSCTHVWSYAQTLAFLFPSLEREMRRLEFVVETDESGFMYFRGMQSTGERFVWHWGDTVRPEAAVDGQMGSVIRAYREWLLSGDRAWLELVWPGVKRAIAYAGAHWDTDGDGVPDGKQHNTYDIEFYGPNPLCGIYYLAGLRAAEELARVMGEEALAAEYRATFERSSRRLDELLWNGEYYIQRLEDVNAYKYQHGEGILSDQLLGQLHARVLGLGDLLPAEHVRRAIKAVFDHNFRRGFRDHANAQRTYVLNDEAGLLLCSWPRGG
;
A
#
# COMPACT_ATOMS: atom_id res chain seq x y z
N VAL A 1 24.69 -14.73 -18.34
CA VAL A 1 23.65 -13.69 -18.49
C VAL A 1 23.13 -13.35 -17.11
N SER A 2 22.94 -12.07 -16.79
CA SER A 2 22.30 -11.61 -15.54
C SER A 2 21.18 -10.64 -15.86
N LEU A 3 20.11 -10.64 -15.07
CA LEU A 3 18.97 -9.73 -15.21
C LEU A 3 18.91 -8.81 -14.00
N GLU A 4 18.79 -7.51 -14.27
CA GLU A 4 18.27 -6.54 -13.31
C GLU A 4 16.85 -6.16 -13.71
N ALA A 5 15.89 -6.32 -12.80
CA ALA A 5 14.50 -5.98 -13.02
C ALA A 5 13.99 -5.06 -11.90
N TYR A 6 13.35 -3.96 -12.27
CA TYR A 6 12.78 -3.03 -11.32
C TYR A 6 11.66 -2.21 -11.94
N THR A 7 10.85 -1.61 -11.08
CA THR A 7 9.88 -0.58 -11.43
C THR A 7 10.35 0.71 -10.76
N PRO A 8 10.44 1.86 -11.47
CA PRO A 8 10.93 3.10 -10.89
C PRO A 8 10.24 3.42 -9.56
N LEU A 9 11.02 3.83 -8.56
CA LEU A 9 10.56 4.26 -7.25
C LEU A 9 11.34 5.50 -6.87
N VAL A 10 10.71 6.65 -7.05
CA VAL A 10 11.28 7.98 -6.87
C VAL A 10 10.60 8.62 -5.65
N PRO A 11 11.17 8.53 -4.44
CA PRO A 11 10.58 9.14 -3.26
C PRO A 11 10.26 10.63 -3.49
N LEU A 12 9.14 11.07 -2.94
CA LEU A 12 8.53 12.39 -3.07
C LEU A 12 7.93 12.69 -4.45
N ASP A 13 8.18 11.85 -5.46
CA ASP A 13 7.51 11.89 -6.76
C ASP A 13 6.56 10.70 -6.91
N ALA A 14 5.32 10.91 -6.48
CA ALA A 14 4.28 9.89 -6.56
C ALA A 14 3.94 9.56 -8.02
N ASP A 15 3.93 10.55 -8.92
CA ASP A 15 3.52 10.35 -10.31
C ASP A 15 4.55 9.48 -11.06
N ASP A 16 5.86 9.69 -10.86
CA ASP A 16 6.92 8.84 -11.44
C ASP A 16 7.07 7.48 -10.74
N SER A 17 6.77 7.39 -9.45
CA SER A 17 6.69 6.11 -8.74
C SER A 17 5.47 5.27 -9.14
N GLY A 18 4.40 5.94 -9.61
CA GLY A 18 3.15 5.36 -10.08
C GLY A 18 3.14 4.98 -11.55
N LEU A 19 4.29 5.01 -12.25
CA LEU A 19 4.38 4.63 -13.66
C LEU A 19 3.95 3.16 -13.87
N PRO A 20 3.06 2.88 -14.84
CA PRO A 20 2.61 1.53 -15.14
C PRO A 20 3.63 0.80 -16.03
N CYS A 21 4.83 0.54 -15.48
CA CYS A 21 5.91 -0.11 -16.22
C CYS A 21 6.82 -0.99 -15.33
N ALA A 22 7.58 -1.86 -15.99
CA ALA A 22 8.71 -2.60 -15.46
C ALA A 22 9.87 -2.57 -16.46
N ILE A 23 11.09 -2.38 -15.93
CA ILE A 23 12.32 -2.27 -16.71
C ILE A 23 13.15 -3.53 -16.46
N PHE A 24 13.61 -4.15 -17.54
CA PHE A 24 14.43 -5.36 -17.53
C PHE A 24 15.73 -5.07 -18.27
N THR A 25 16.86 -5.13 -17.58
CA THR A 25 18.19 -4.95 -18.17
C THR A 25 18.97 -6.26 -18.09
N TYR A 26 19.13 -6.92 -19.23
CA TYR A 26 19.94 -8.11 -19.37
C TYR A 26 21.38 -7.71 -19.62
N THR A 27 22.31 -8.17 -18.78
CA THR A 27 23.74 -8.02 -19.05
C THR A 27 24.32 -9.35 -19.50
N VAL A 28 24.88 -9.35 -20.71
CA VAL A 28 25.52 -10.51 -21.32
C VAL A 28 27.02 -10.29 -21.35
N THR A 29 27.77 -11.35 -21.06
CA THR A 29 29.23 -11.35 -21.14
C THR A 29 29.61 -12.55 -21.98
N ASN A 30 30.49 -12.36 -22.96
CA ASN A 30 31.07 -13.43 -23.74
C ASN A 30 32.40 -13.86 -23.07
N PRO A 31 32.44 -14.96 -22.30
CA PRO A 31 33.68 -15.43 -21.68
C PRO A 31 34.58 -16.20 -22.66
N GLY A 32 34.09 -16.49 -23.87
CA GLY A 32 34.77 -17.33 -24.84
C GLY A 32 35.83 -16.58 -25.64
N PRO A 33 36.66 -17.34 -26.39
CA PRO A 33 37.72 -16.79 -27.25
C PRO A 33 37.22 -16.38 -28.65
N GLU A 34 35.95 -16.64 -28.98
CA GLU A 34 35.36 -16.37 -30.31
C GLU A 34 34.26 -15.30 -30.23
N ARG A 35 33.94 -14.68 -31.37
CA ARG A 35 32.77 -13.80 -31.48
C ARG A 35 31.48 -14.61 -31.34
N VAL A 36 30.53 -14.08 -30.59
CA VAL A 36 29.23 -14.74 -30.36
C VAL A 36 28.11 -13.81 -30.83
N ARG A 37 27.36 -14.26 -31.84
CA ARG A 37 26.07 -13.67 -32.19
C ARG A 37 25.04 -14.06 -31.12
N LEU A 38 24.21 -13.11 -30.72
CA LEU A 38 23.19 -13.34 -29.70
C LEU A 38 21.88 -12.66 -30.07
N THR A 39 20.79 -13.30 -29.64
CA THR A 39 19.46 -12.73 -29.65
C THR A 39 18.83 -12.92 -28.27
N ILE A 40 18.28 -11.86 -27.70
CA ILE A 40 17.46 -11.93 -26.48
C ILE A 40 16.03 -11.61 -26.88
N VAL A 41 15.09 -12.53 -26.62
CA VAL A 41 13.69 -12.40 -27.02
C VAL A 41 12.80 -12.22 -25.80
N GLY A 42 11.97 -11.18 -25.81
CA GLY A 42 10.82 -11.04 -24.93
C GLY A 42 9.53 -11.38 -25.67
N SER A 43 8.72 -12.27 -25.11
CA SER A 43 7.42 -12.68 -25.66
C SER A 43 6.29 -12.26 -24.72
N LEU A 44 5.24 -11.66 -25.27
CA LEU A 44 4.12 -11.12 -24.51
C LEU A 44 2.78 -11.52 -25.16
N PHE A 45 1.92 -12.17 -24.38
CA PHE A 45 0.53 -12.41 -24.76
C PHE A 45 -0.25 -11.09 -24.73
N ASN A 46 -1.06 -10.81 -25.76
CA ASN A 46 -1.93 -9.63 -25.77
C ASN A 46 -3.13 -9.85 -24.81
N PRO A 47 -3.17 -9.19 -23.65
CA PRO A 47 -4.15 -9.48 -22.61
C PRO A 47 -5.40 -8.61 -22.68
N VAL A 48 -5.54 -7.76 -23.71
CA VAL A 48 -6.68 -6.85 -23.84
C VAL A 48 -7.95 -7.66 -24.05
N GLY A 49 -8.99 -7.37 -23.25
CA GLY A 49 -10.14 -8.27 -23.08
C GLY A 49 -10.11 -9.10 -21.79
N GLY A 50 -9.02 -9.05 -21.03
CA GLY A 50 -8.88 -9.66 -19.72
C GLY A 50 -8.16 -11.01 -19.75
N VAL A 51 -7.48 -11.32 -18.65
CA VAL A 51 -6.80 -12.59 -18.40
C VAL A 51 -7.45 -13.20 -17.16
N GLY A 52 -8.12 -14.33 -17.35
CA GLY A 52 -8.66 -15.13 -16.27
C GLY A 52 -8.41 -16.59 -16.55
N PHE A 53 -8.50 -17.45 -15.53
CA PHE A 53 -8.36 -18.88 -15.70
C PHE A 53 -9.64 -19.58 -15.22
N ASP A 54 -10.09 -20.60 -15.94
CA ASP A 54 -11.15 -21.47 -15.46
C ASP A 54 -10.64 -22.35 -14.31
N ARG A 55 -11.54 -23.12 -13.68
CA ARG A 55 -11.19 -24.02 -12.57
C ARG A 55 -10.17 -25.12 -12.92
N PHE A 56 -9.85 -25.29 -14.20
CA PHE A 56 -8.87 -26.25 -14.70
C PHE A 56 -7.55 -25.58 -15.12
N GLY A 57 -7.43 -24.26 -14.95
CA GLY A 57 -6.26 -23.48 -15.36
C GLY A 57 -6.23 -23.13 -16.85
N ASN A 58 -7.32 -23.32 -17.59
CA ASN A 58 -7.38 -22.86 -18.99
C ASN A 58 -7.70 -21.37 -19.05
N LEU A 59 -7.13 -20.67 -20.02
CA LEU A 59 -7.40 -19.26 -20.24
C LEU A 59 -8.90 -19.01 -20.54
N ALA A 60 -9.53 -18.17 -19.74
CA ALA A 60 -10.88 -17.68 -19.94
C ALA A 60 -10.90 -16.72 -21.14
N SER A 61 -11.43 -17.19 -22.26
CA SER A 61 -11.30 -16.49 -23.54
C SER A 61 -12.49 -15.61 -23.92
N ALA A 62 -13.51 -15.47 -23.08
CA ALA A 62 -14.76 -14.78 -23.45
C ALA A 62 -14.57 -13.30 -23.85
N GLY A 63 -13.65 -12.60 -23.16
CA GLY A 63 -13.30 -11.21 -23.48
C GLY A 63 -12.28 -11.05 -24.62
N LEU A 64 -11.61 -12.11 -25.05
CA LEU A 64 -10.60 -12.01 -26.11
C LEU A 64 -11.24 -11.90 -27.51
N GLY A 65 -10.51 -11.30 -28.45
CA GLY A 65 -10.90 -11.12 -29.85
C GLY A 65 -10.73 -9.67 -30.31
N GLY A 66 -10.44 -9.49 -31.59
CA GLY A 66 -10.12 -8.16 -32.14
C GLY A 66 -8.75 -7.63 -31.69
N ASN A 67 -7.90 -8.50 -31.11
CA ASN A 67 -6.56 -8.13 -30.63
C ASN A 67 -5.61 -7.94 -31.82
N ILE A 68 -4.71 -6.96 -31.70
CA ILE A 68 -3.71 -6.60 -32.70
C ILE A 68 -2.41 -6.28 -31.99
N ASN A 69 -1.31 -6.81 -32.52
CA ASN A 69 0.05 -6.48 -32.11
C ASN A 69 0.73 -5.71 -33.24
N GLU A 70 1.17 -4.50 -32.98
CA GLU A 70 1.79 -3.61 -33.95
C GLU A 70 3.27 -3.45 -33.67
N LEU A 71 4.11 -3.62 -34.69
CA LEU A 71 5.50 -3.17 -34.62
C LEU A 71 5.53 -1.65 -34.77
N ARG A 72 6.17 -0.96 -33.83
CA ARG A 72 6.30 0.49 -33.81
C ARG A 72 7.76 0.90 -33.59
N GLU A 73 8.11 2.04 -34.15
CA GLU A 73 9.39 2.72 -33.95
C GLU A 73 9.13 4.22 -33.86
N ASP A 74 9.63 4.84 -32.80
CA ASP A 74 9.52 6.28 -32.55
C ASP A 74 10.73 6.76 -31.74
N GLY A 75 11.57 7.60 -32.34
CA GLY A 75 12.84 8.02 -31.74
C GLY A 75 13.77 6.83 -31.46
N ALA A 76 14.18 6.66 -30.20
CA ALA A 76 14.97 5.51 -29.77
C ALA A 76 14.10 4.27 -29.46
N ALA A 77 12.79 4.44 -29.27
CA ALA A 77 11.89 3.38 -28.85
C ALA A 77 11.49 2.50 -30.03
N ARG A 78 11.68 1.17 -29.89
CA ARG A 78 11.24 0.17 -30.86
C ARG A 78 10.59 -1.00 -30.17
N GLY A 79 9.53 -1.54 -30.74
CA GLY A 79 8.92 -2.75 -30.17
C GLY A 79 7.48 -2.95 -30.56
N LEU A 80 6.75 -3.65 -29.69
CA LEU A 80 5.38 -4.07 -29.93
C LEU A 80 4.41 -3.25 -29.09
N LEU A 81 3.33 -2.77 -29.71
CA LEU A 81 2.12 -2.31 -29.04
C LEU A 81 1.01 -3.35 -29.23
N LEU A 82 0.46 -3.85 -28.13
CA LEU A 82 -0.56 -4.88 -28.07
C LEU A 82 -1.87 -4.22 -27.65
N ARG A 83 -2.82 -4.09 -28.57
CA ARG A 83 -4.13 -3.44 -28.37
C ARG A 83 -5.29 -4.32 -28.82
N SER A 84 -6.52 -3.83 -28.69
CA SER A 84 -7.71 -4.45 -29.31
C SER A 84 -8.61 -3.40 -29.95
N GLU A 85 -9.28 -3.76 -31.04
CA GLU A 85 -10.31 -2.95 -31.69
C GLU A 85 -11.71 -3.23 -31.16
N ARG A 86 -11.84 -4.20 -30.24
CA ARG A 86 -13.13 -4.63 -29.70
C ARG A 86 -13.73 -3.66 -28.69
N TYR A 87 -12.89 -2.91 -27.98
CA TYR A 87 -13.29 -2.14 -26.80
C TYR A 87 -13.18 -0.64 -27.04
N ALA A 88 -14.24 0.09 -26.70
CA ALA A 88 -14.24 1.55 -26.71
C ALA A 88 -13.41 2.09 -25.52
N PRO A 89 -12.83 3.30 -25.59
CA PRO A 89 -12.02 3.88 -24.52
C PRO A 89 -12.69 3.96 -23.13
N THR A 90 -14.01 3.90 -23.08
CA THR A 90 -14.82 3.93 -21.84
C THR A 90 -15.07 2.55 -21.24
N ASP A 91 -14.76 1.47 -21.96
CA ASP A 91 -15.02 0.11 -21.50
C ASP A 91 -14.03 -0.31 -20.41
N ARG A 92 -14.49 -1.12 -19.45
CA ARG A 92 -13.64 -1.69 -18.40
C ARG A 92 -12.46 -2.51 -18.94
N LEU A 93 -12.68 -3.18 -20.07
CA LEU A 93 -11.68 -4.07 -20.70
C LEU A 93 -10.81 -3.35 -21.75
N TYR A 94 -10.98 -2.04 -21.89
CA TYR A 94 -10.12 -1.22 -22.74
C TYR A 94 -8.73 -1.08 -22.15
N GLY A 95 -7.75 -1.12 -23.03
CA GLY A 95 -6.36 -0.84 -22.69
C GLY A 95 -5.41 -1.36 -23.75
N ASP A 96 -4.12 -1.25 -23.43
CA ASP A 96 -3.04 -1.76 -24.25
C ASP A 96 -1.79 -2.07 -23.40
N MET A 97 -0.88 -2.84 -23.97
CA MET A 97 0.44 -3.11 -23.40
C MET A 97 1.53 -2.86 -24.43
N ALA A 98 2.72 -2.48 -23.97
CA ALA A 98 3.87 -2.29 -24.84
C ALA A 98 5.09 -3.07 -24.33
N LEU A 99 5.80 -3.72 -25.25
CA LEU A 99 7.12 -4.30 -25.01
C LEU A 99 8.12 -3.58 -25.91
N VAL A 100 8.99 -2.78 -25.31
CA VAL A 100 9.82 -1.79 -26.03
C VAL A 100 11.29 -1.94 -25.65
N THR A 101 12.19 -1.66 -26.58
CA THR A 101 13.65 -1.56 -26.36
C THR A 101 14.18 -0.27 -26.98
N ASP A 102 15.33 0.18 -26.48
CA ASP A 102 16.15 1.25 -27.07
C ASP A 102 17.26 0.72 -28.00
N HIS A 103 17.33 -0.60 -28.20
CA HIS A 103 18.40 -1.21 -28.98
C HIS A 103 18.27 -0.89 -30.49
N PRO A 104 19.39 -0.55 -31.19
CA PRO A 104 19.43 -0.24 -32.62
C PRO A 104 18.80 -1.32 -33.52
N THR A 105 19.08 -2.58 -33.19
CA THR A 105 18.85 -3.73 -34.07
C THR A 105 17.88 -4.70 -33.41
N VAL A 106 16.72 -4.89 -34.03
CA VAL A 106 15.64 -5.74 -33.52
C VAL A 106 15.14 -6.70 -34.58
N THR A 107 14.57 -7.81 -34.13
CA THR A 107 13.74 -8.72 -34.92
C THR A 107 12.41 -8.88 -34.19
N ALA A 108 11.32 -9.10 -34.91
CA ALA A 108 10.01 -9.16 -34.28
C ALA A 108 9.05 -10.08 -35.03
N LYS A 109 8.19 -10.76 -34.26
CA LYS A 109 7.05 -11.52 -34.75
C LYS A 109 5.81 -10.94 -34.06
N ARG A 110 4.93 -10.28 -34.82
CA ARG A 110 3.76 -9.59 -34.25
C ARG A 110 2.79 -10.57 -33.63
N ALA A 111 2.61 -11.73 -34.26
CA ALA A 111 1.79 -12.81 -33.76
C ALA A 111 2.49 -14.13 -34.03
N TRP A 112 2.51 -15.01 -33.03
CA TRP A 112 2.84 -16.42 -33.23
C TRP A 112 1.87 -17.05 -34.24
N LEU A 113 2.28 -18.18 -34.85
CA LEU A 113 1.43 -18.91 -35.77
C LEU A 113 0.04 -19.13 -35.16
N ARG A 114 -1.03 -18.74 -35.88
CA ARG A 114 -2.43 -18.98 -35.47
C ARG A 114 -2.81 -20.45 -35.75
N GLY A 115 -2.11 -21.36 -35.09
CA GLY A 115 -2.24 -22.81 -35.19
C GLY A 115 -2.92 -23.43 -33.97
N ALA A 116 -3.12 -24.74 -33.99
CA ALA A 116 -3.70 -25.47 -32.88
C ALA A 116 -2.62 -26.06 -31.98
N TRP A 117 -3.01 -26.52 -30.80
CA TRP A 117 -2.17 -27.33 -29.92
C TRP A 117 -0.80 -26.71 -29.61
N TRP A 118 0.31 -27.31 -30.07
CA TRP A 118 1.68 -26.82 -29.84
C TRP A 118 2.29 -26.18 -31.09
N ASP A 119 1.53 -26.04 -32.19
CA ASP A 119 2.05 -25.56 -33.49
C ASP A 119 2.71 -24.19 -33.36
N PHE A 120 2.09 -23.29 -32.60
CA PHE A 120 2.62 -21.94 -32.36
C PHE A 120 3.96 -21.93 -31.62
N LEU A 121 4.15 -22.85 -30.67
CA LEU A 121 5.34 -22.89 -29.84
C LEU A 121 6.49 -23.56 -30.59
N GLN A 122 6.17 -24.63 -31.34
CA GLN A 122 7.12 -25.30 -32.20
C GLN A 122 7.60 -24.35 -33.31
N GLU A 123 6.67 -23.65 -33.99
CA GLU A 123 7.02 -22.70 -35.04
C GLU A 123 7.90 -21.56 -34.52
N PHE A 124 7.58 -21.00 -33.35
CA PHE A 124 8.41 -19.98 -32.72
C PHE A 124 9.85 -20.46 -32.48
N TRP A 125 10.02 -21.68 -31.95
CA TRP A 125 11.34 -22.21 -31.65
C TRP A 125 12.11 -22.64 -32.89
N ASP A 126 11.44 -23.21 -33.88
CA ASP A 126 12.07 -23.59 -35.15
C ASP A 126 12.62 -22.34 -35.86
N ASP A 127 11.81 -21.28 -35.99
CA ASP A 127 12.20 -19.97 -36.55
C ASP A 127 13.38 -19.36 -35.77
N LEU A 128 13.25 -19.21 -34.45
CA LEU A 128 14.30 -18.57 -33.64
C LEU A 128 15.60 -19.38 -33.61
N SER A 129 15.54 -20.71 -33.60
CA SER A 129 16.73 -21.56 -33.48
C SER A 129 17.49 -21.74 -34.80
N GLU A 130 16.85 -21.49 -35.94
CA GLU A 130 17.46 -21.63 -37.26
C GLU A 130 18.59 -20.59 -37.46
N ASP A 131 18.33 -19.32 -37.19
CA ASP A 131 19.29 -18.24 -37.45
C ASP A 131 19.37 -17.18 -36.33
N GLY A 132 18.58 -17.31 -35.27
CA GLY A 132 18.48 -16.32 -34.20
C GLY A 132 17.55 -15.15 -34.52
N MET A 133 16.80 -15.18 -35.62
CA MET A 133 15.86 -14.15 -36.03
C MET A 133 14.41 -14.61 -35.85
N LEU A 134 13.48 -13.66 -35.92
CA LEU A 134 12.04 -13.91 -35.88
C LEU A 134 11.42 -13.46 -37.20
N THR A 135 10.68 -14.36 -37.83
CA THR A 135 9.95 -14.11 -39.07
C THR A 135 8.49 -13.79 -38.76
N ASP A 136 8.02 -12.62 -39.16
CA ASP A 136 6.62 -12.24 -38.99
C ASP A 136 5.71 -12.94 -40.00
N HIS A 137 4.58 -13.49 -39.54
CA HIS A 137 3.60 -14.18 -40.39
C HIS A 137 2.80 -13.26 -41.31
N GLY A 138 2.88 -11.94 -41.10
CA GLY A 138 2.21 -10.98 -41.98
C GLY A 138 0.69 -10.94 -41.84
N TYR A 139 0.11 -11.38 -40.72
CA TYR A 139 -1.35 -11.31 -40.52
C TYR A 139 -1.84 -9.85 -40.57
N GLU A 140 -2.80 -9.59 -41.47
CA GLU A 140 -3.41 -8.27 -41.65
C GLU A 140 -4.73 -8.10 -40.88
N THR A 141 -5.29 -9.19 -40.36
CA THR A 141 -6.57 -9.19 -39.65
C THR A 141 -6.38 -9.34 -38.14
N PRO A 142 -7.24 -8.70 -37.32
CA PRO A 142 -7.24 -8.90 -35.87
C PRO A 142 -7.50 -10.36 -35.49
N SER A 143 -7.18 -10.72 -34.23
CA SER A 143 -7.47 -12.05 -33.71
C SER A 143 -8.97 -12.39 -33.79
N ALA A 144 -9.27 -13.67 -34.03
CA ALA A 144 -10.65 -14.14 -34.09
C ALA A 144 -11.34 -14.00 -32.71
N PRO A 145 -12.69 -14.00 -32.65
CA PRO A 145 -13.41 -14.02 -31.39
C PRO A 145 -12.93 -15.16 -30.48
N ARG A 146 -12.73 -14.84 -29.19
CA ARG A 146 -12.21 -15.78 -28.17
C ARG A 146 -10.76 -16.26 -28.41
N GLN A 147 -10.00 -15.53 -29.21
CA GLN A 147 -8.58 -15.76 -29.44
C GLN A 147 -7.80 -14.45 -29.28
N SER A 148 -6.51 -14.57 -28.97
CA SER A 148 -5.59 -13.44 -28.91
C SER A 148 -4.20 -13.90 -29.38
N ASP A 149 -3.35 -12.94 -29.72
CA ASP A 149 -2.03 -13.20 -30.28
C ASP A 149 -0.91 -12.98 -29.25
N THR A 150 0.12 -13.83 -29.28
CA THR A 150 1.39 -13.60 -28.58
C THR A 150 2.36 -12.93 -29.54
N GLY A 151 2.94 -11.81 -29.15
CA GLY A 151 3.98 -11.12 -29.91
C GLY A 151 5.37 -11.33 -29.30
N SER A 152 6.41 -11.33 -30.11
CA SER A 152 7.80 -11.48 -29.68
C SER A 152 8.68 -10.38 -30.26
N LEU A 153 9.52 -9.80 -29.41
CA LEU A 153 10.54 -8.81 -29.76
C LEU A 153 11.92 -9.34 -29.38
N GLY A 154 12.80 -9.50 -30.36
CA GLY A 154 14.19 -9.87 -30.19
C GLY A 154 15.13 -8.68 -30.36
N VAL A 155 16.12 -8.54 -29.48
CA VAL A 155 17.29 -7.67 -29.70
C VAL A 155 18.44 -8.53 -30.20
N MET A 156 19.10 -8.10 -31.28
CA MET A 156 20.17 -8.86 -31.93
C MET A 156 21.49 -8.11 -31.83
N ASP A 157 22.57 -8.80 -31.49
CA ASP A 157 23.90 -8.21 -31.38
C ASP A 157 25.01 -9.26 -31.58
N GLU A 158 26.26 -8.80 -31.62
CA GLU A 158 27.44 -9.66 -31.62
C GLU A 158 28.46 -9.18 -30.59
N LEU A 159 28.95 -10.09 -29.75
CA LEU A 159 29.95 -9.81 -28.72
C LEU A 159 31.31 -10.38 -29.08
N ALA A 160 32.34 -9.53 -29.03
CA ALA A 160 33.73 -9.96 -29.11
C ALA A 160 34.16 -10.79 -27.88
N PRO A 161 35.29 -11.52 -27.97
CA PRO A 161 35.86 -12.23 -26.82
C PRO A 161 36.05 -11.31 -25.61
N GLY A 162 35.51 -11.70 -24.45
CA GLY A 162 35.56 -10.92 -23.22
C GLY A 162 34.60 -9.72 -23.15
N GLU A 163 33.86 -9.41 -24.22
CA GLU A 163 32.96 -8.26 -24.24
C GLU A 163 31.75 -8.45 -23.32
N ARG A 164 31.34 -7.37 -22.66
CA ARG A 164 30.16 -7.28 -21.81
C ARG A 164 29.28 -6.13 -22.26
N ARG A 165 28.00 -6.39 -22.51
CA ARG A 165 27.01 -5.39 -22.92
C ARG A 165 25.65 -5.61 -22.25
N SER A 166 24.87 -4.54 -22.13
CA SER A 166 23.55 -4.54 -21.52
C SER A 166 22.46 -4.26 -22.56
N TYR A 167 21.34 -4.97 -22.43
CA TYR A 167 20.19 -4.92 -23.33
C TYR A 167 18.92 -4.69 -22.53
N ARG A 168 18.14 -3.67 -22.89
CA ARG A 168 17.01 -3.22 -22.10
C ARG A 168 15.69 -3.52 -22.78
N PHE A 169 14.73 -3.97 -21.98
CA PHE A 169 13.32 -4.03 -22.31
C PHE A 169 12.53 -3.21 -21.30
N VAL A 170 11.54 -2.47 -21.78
CA VAL A 170 10.53 -1.79 -20.99
C VAL A 170 9.20 -2.46 -21.29
N LEU A 171 8.59 -3.06 -20.28
CA LEU A 171 7.21 -3.53 -20.31
C LEU A 171 6.34 -2.42 -19.72
N ALA A 172 5.35 -1.94 -20.47
CA ALA A 172 4.40 -0.94 -20.00
C ALA A 172 2.96 -1.41 -20.20
N TRP A 173 2.03 -0.88 -19.41
CA TRP A 173 0.60 -1.16 -19.51
C TRP A 173 -0.24 0.10 -19.38
N HIS A 174 -1.40 0.10 -20.01
CA HIS A 174 -2.38 1.17 -19.90
C HIS A 174 -3.78 0.56 -19.86
N PHE A 175 -4.31 0.38 -18.66
CA PHE A 175 -5.67 -0.11 -18.39
C PHE A 175 -6.38 0.93 -17.53
N PRO A 176 -6.91 1.99 -18.15
CA PRO A 176 -7.25 3.21 -17.42
C PRO A 176 -8.50 3.06 -16.57
N ASN A 177 -9.40 2.14 -16.92
CA ASN A 177 -10.74 2.02 -16.34
C ASN A 177 -10.80 0.87 -15.35
N ARG A 178 -11.35 1.14 -14.17
CA ARG A 178 -11.53 0.15 -13.10
C ARG A 178 -12.80 0.43 -12.30
N PRO A 179 -13.39 -0.58 -11.62
CA PRO A 179 -14.39 -0.34 -10.58
C PRO A 179 -13.85 0.61 -9.50
N ASP A 180 -14.64 1.57 -9.02
CA ASP A 180 -14.19 2.53 -8.00
C ASP A 180 -14.06 1.95 -6.57
N SER A 181 -14.56 0.73 -6.35
CA SER A 181 -14.39 -0.07 -5.12
C SER A 181 -14.09 -1.55 -5.44
N TRP A 182 -13.90 -2.38 -4.40
CA TRP A 182 -13.69 -3.83 -4.55
C TRP A 182 -14.99 -4.67 -4.53
N LYS A 183 -16.15 -4.09 -4.15
CA LYS A 183 -17.36 -4.86 -3.81
C LYS A 183 -18.11 -5.50 -4.95
N SER A 184 -18.10 -4.90 -6.14
CA SER A 184 -19.03 -5.28 -7.20
C SER A 184 -18.43 -5.11 -8.59
N GLU A 185 -18.69 -6.08 -9.46
CA GLU A 185 -18.41 -5.95 -10.90
C GLU A 185 -19.23 -4.83 -11.56
N ASP A 186 -20.36 -4.46 -10.96
CA ASP A 186 -21.28 -3.41 -11.41
C ASP A 186 -20.98 -2.04 -10.79
N ALA A 187 -19.93 -1.92 -9.96
CA ALA A 187 -19.56 -0.62 -9.39
C ALA A 187 -19.21 0.38 -10.50
N PRO A 188 -19.51 1.68 -10.32
CA PRO A 188 -19.17 2.70 -11.30
C PRO A 188 -17.70 2.63 -11.71
N LEU A 189 -17.44 2.79 -13.00
CA LEU A 189 -16.08 2.88 -13.48
C LEU A 189 -15.48 4.23 -13.10
N ALA A 190 -14.27 4.17 -12.59
CA ALA A 190 -13.41 5.31 -12.39
C ALA A 190 -12.07 5.06 -13.07
N ARG A 191 -11.29 6.14 -13.21
CA ARG A 191 -9.99 6.08 -13.89
C ARG A 191 -8.85 6.08 -12.90
N VAL A 192 -7.78 5.36 -13.23
CA VAL A 192 -6.52 5.35 -12.46
C VAL A 192 -5.67 6.59 -12.73
N ARG A 193 -4.83 6.98 -11.77
CA ARG A 193 -4.05 8.23 -11.82
C ARG A 193 -3.20 8.39 -13.09
N TYR A 194 -2.43 7.37 -13.45
CA TYR A 194 -1.47 7.48 -14.56
C TYR A 194 -2.15 7.80 -15.91
N ALA A 195 -3.46 7.55 -16.04
CA ALA A 195 -4.24 7.85 -17.23
C ALA A 195 -4.39 9.36 -17.50
N ARG A 196 -4.05 10.23 -16.54
CA ARG A 196 -3.89 11.68 -16.79
C ARG A 196 -2.65 12.03 -17.59
N ARG A 197 -1.59 11.22 -17.44
CA ARG A 197 -0.27 11.51 -18.02
C ARG A 197 -0.07 10.84 -19.38
N PHE A 198 -0.67 9.67 -19.57
CA PHE A 198 -0.46 8.85 -20.74
C PHE A 198 -1.78 8.36 -21.31
N GLY A 199 -1.92 8.39 -22.63
CA GLY A 199 -3.03 7.81 -23.37
C GLY A 199 -2.79 6.37 -23.84
N SER A 200 -1.59 5.83 -23.65
CA SER A 200 -1.23 4.45 -24.01
C SER A 200 0.01 3.95 -23.24
N ALA A 201 0.22 2.63 -23.27
CA ALA A 201 1.43 1.99 -22.78
C ALA A 201 2.65 2.37 -23.62
N TRP A 202 2.48 2.65 -24.92
CA TRP A 202 3.55 3.14 -25.79
C TRP A 202 4.09 4.49 -25.29
N GLU A 203 3.21 5.43 -24.98
CA GLU A 203 3.59 6.73 -24.43
C GLU A 203 4.31 6.60 -23.08
N THR A 204 3.85 5.68 -22.21
CA THR A 204 4.53 5.36 -20.95
C THR A 204 5.94 4.83 -21.20
N ALA A 205 6.09 3.85 -22.08
CA ALA A 205 7.40 3.25 -22.40
C ALA A 205 8.37 4.29 -23.00
N ARG A 206 7.89 5.15 -23.89
CA ARG A 206 8.70 6.25 -24.46
C ARG A 206 9.14 7.23 -23.38
N TYR A 207 8.22 7.65 -22.50
CA TYR A 207 8.54 8.51 -21.37
C TYR A 207 9.63 7.89 -20.48
N VAL A 208 9.52 6.60 -20.17
CA VAL A 208 10.51 5.87 -19.36
C VAL A 208 11.89 5.90 -20.02
N LEU A 209 11.98 5.62 -21.32
CA LEU A 209 13.26 5.65 -22.04
C LEU A 209 13.85 7.07 -22.10
N ASP A 210 13.03 8.08 -22.40
CA ASP A 210 13.44 9.48 -22.49
C ASP A 210 13.93 10.05 -21.15
N ASN A 211 13.42 9.53 -20.02
CA ASN A 211 13.72 10.02 -18.68
C ASN A 211 14.52 9.02 -17.83
N LEU A 212 15.07 7.98 -18.46
CA LEU A 212 15.72 6.88 -17.75
C LEU A 212 16.84 7.33 -16.80
N PRO A 213 17.76 8.26 -17.19
CA PRO A 213 18.80 8.73 -16.27
C PRO A 213 18.25 9.30 -14.96
N HIS A 214 17.10 9.99 -15.01
CA HIS A 214 16.44 10.52 -13.82
C HIS A 214 15.77 9.40 -13.01
N LEU A 215 14.94 8.58 -13.66
CA LEU A 215 14.17 7.52 -13.02
C LEU A 215 15.08 6.48 -12.35
N GLU A 216 16.10 6.01 -13.06
CA GLU A 216 17.09 5.07 -12.53
C GLU A 216 17.97 5.72 -11.46
N GLY A 217 18.48 6.93 -11.73
CA GLY A 217 19.34 7.66 -10.79
C GLY A 217 18.67 7.89 -9.43
N ALA A 218 17.42 8.35 -9.43
CA ALA A 218 16.68 8.60 -8.20
C ALA A 218 16.29 7.29 -7.49
N SER A 219 15.88 6.26 -8.23
CA SER A 219 15.58 4.94 -7.64
C SER A 219 16.82 4.32 -6.97
N ARG A 220 17.99 4.42 -7.62
CA ARG A 220 19.26 3.96 -7.05
C ARG A 220 19.71 4.79 -5.85
N ALA A 221 19.51 6.11 -5.88
CA ALA A 221 19.82 6.97 -4.74
C ALA A 221 18.98 6.56 -3.51
N PHE A 222 17.70 6.26 -3.69
CA PHE A 222 16.86 5.74 -2.61
C PHE A 222 17.32 4.37 -2.12
N GLN A 223 17.58 3.43 -3.04
CA GLN A 223 18.11 2.11 -2.69
C GLN A 223 19.41 2.23 -1.89
N GLN A 224 20.34 3.09 -2.30
CA GLN A 224 21.58 3.32 -1.59
C GLN A 224 21.36 3.96 -0.22
N ALA A 225 20.40 4.87 -0.08
CA ALA A 225 20.05 5.46 1.21
C ALA A 225 19.46 4.43 2.19
N LEU A 226 18.63 3.51 1.69
CA LEU A 226 17.99 2.46 2.48
C LEU A 226 19.00 1.37 2.91
N TRP A 227 19.84 0.91 1.98
CA TRP A 227 20.77 -0.20 2.19
C TRP A 227 22.18 0.22 2.64
N GLY A 228 22.54 1.50 2.52
CA GLY A 228 23.85 2.03 2.89
C GLY A 228 24.02 2.37 4.37
N GLY A 229 23.00 2.12 5.20
CA GLY A 229 23.02 2.40 6.64
C GLY A 229 23.82 1.38 7.46
N THR A 230 23.86 1.59 8.78
CA THR A 230 24.52 0.68 9.73
C THR A 230 23.58 -0.34 10.35
N LEU A 231 22.31 -0.41 9.89
CA LEU A 231 21.35 -1.39 10.38
C LEU A 231 21.69 -2.79 9.82
N PRO A 232 21.41 -3.87 10.57
CA PRO A 232 21.59 -5.22 10.07
C PRO A 232 20.73 -5.47 8.82
N GLU A 233 21.29 -6.20 7.85
CA GLU A 233 20.63 -6.52 6.58
C GLU A 233 19.20 -7.08 6.76
N PRO A 234 18.91 -8.03 7.68
CA PRO A 234 17.54 -8.53 7.85
C PRO A 234 16.55 -7.47 8.34
N VAL A 235 17.01 -6.44 9.04
CA VAL A 235 16.16 -5.32 9.48
C VAL A 235 15.84 -4.43 8.29
N VAL A 236 16.82 -4.12 7.45
CA VAL A 236 16.61 -3.33 6.23
C VAL A 236 15.68 -4.05 5.25
N ASP A 237 15.85 -5.36 5.09
CA ASP A 237 14.98 -6.20 4.26
C ASP A 237 13.52 -6.17 4.74
N ALA A 238 13.30 -6.37 6.04
CA ALA A 238 11.96 -6.26 6.65
C ALA A 238 11.36 -4.85 6.46
N LEU A 239 12.15 -3.78 6.58
CA LEU A 239 11.68 -2.42 6.32
C LEU A 239 11.31 -2.21 4.85
N ALA A 240 12.13 -2.70 3.92
CA ALA A 240 11.89 -2.59 2.48
C ALA A 240 10.62 -3.32 2.06
N ALA A 241 10.35 -4.51 2.63
CA ALA A 241 9.15 -5.29 2.36
C ALA A 241 7.85 -4.50 2.70
N ASN A 242 7.89 -3.62 3.69
CA ASN A 242 6.75 -2.78 4.08
C ASN A 242 6.46 -1.62 3.10
N ILE A 243 7.29 -1.40 2.08
CA ILE A 243 7.04 -0.41 1.01
C ILE A 243 6.15 -1.01 -0.08
N VAL A 244 6.25 -2.32 -0.32
CA VAL A 244 5.57 -3.04 -1.42
C VAL A 244 4.05 -2.83 -1.44
N PRO A 245 3.32 -2.85 -0.31
CA PRO A 245 1.86 -2.66 -0.31
C PRO A 245 1.40 -1.32 -0.93
N LEU A 246 2.25 -0.29 -0.96
CA LEU A 246 1.91 1.00 -1.60
C LEU A 246 1.77 0.88 -3.12
N ARG A 247 2.31 -0.18 -3.71
CA ARG A 247 2.32 -0.45 -5.16
C ARG A 247 1.60 -1.75 -5.51
N SER A 248 0.83 -2.30 -4.59
CA SER A 248 -0.08 -3.40 -4.84
C SER A 248 -1.50 -2.87 -5.06
N THR A 249 -2.43 -3.79 -5.32
CA THR A 249 -3.85 -3.48 -5.39
C THR A 249 -4.47 -3.13 -4.03
N THR A 250 -3.70 -3.13 -2.94
CA THR A 250 -4.14 -2.62 -1.62
C THR A 250 -4.41 -1.11 -1.64
N CYS A 251 -3.72 -0.36 -2.51
CA CYS A 251 -3.85 1.09 -2.62
C CYS A 251 -4.48 1.48 -3.96
N PHE A 252 -5.46 2.38 -3.93
CA PHE A 252 -6.02 2.95 -5.16
C PHE A 252 -5.68 4.41 -5.26
N TRP A 253 -5.10 4.79 -6.40
CA TRP A 253 -4.85 6.17 -6.75
C TRP A 253 -5.67 6.57 -7.97
N MET A 254 -6.67 7.40 -7.73
CA MET A 254 -7.68 7.74 -8.73
C MET A 254 -7.24 8.93 -9.58
N GLU A 255 -7.80 9.03 -10.79
CA GLU A 255 -7.54 10.10 -11.74
C GLU A 255 -7.80 11.48 -11.12
N ASP A 256 -8.85 11.63 -10.32
CA ASP A 256 -9.18 12.88 -9.63
C ASP A 256 -8.25 13.24 -8.45
N GLY A 257 -7.28 12.38 -8.14
CA GLY A 257 -6.29 12.57 -7.09
C GLY A 257 -6.62 11.86 -5.78
N ARG A 258 -7.86 11.37 -5.59
CA ARG A 258 -8.23 10.62 -4.38
C ARG A 258 -7.33 9.40 -4.21
N PHE A 259 -6.86 9.19 -3.00
CA PHE A 259 -6.01 8.07 -2.64
C PHE A 259 -6.64 7.29 -1.49
N TYR A 260 -6.67 5.97 -1.64
CA TYR A 260 -7.32 5.05 -0.73
C TYR A 260 -6.38 3.91 -0.38
N GLY A 261 -6.52 3.38 0.85
CA GLY A 261 -5.77 2.23 1.31
C GLY A 261 -6.68 1.24 2.04
N TRP A 262 -6.88 0.05 1.46
CA TRP A 262 -7.60 -1.03 2.11
C TRP A 262 -6.73 -1.67 3.20
N GLU A 263 -7.35 -2.48 4.06
CA GLU A 263 -6.62 -3.25 5.07
C GLU A 263 -5.71 -4.32 4.45
N GLY A 264 -6.12 -4.83 3.29
CA GLY A 264 -5.33 -5.75 2.48
C GLY A 264 -6.04 -6.06 1.17
N CYS A 265 -5.52 -7.03 0.43
CA CYS A 265 -6.16 -7.56 -0.77
C CYS A 265 -5.90 -9.06 -0.90
N PHE A 266 -6.84 -9.74 -1.53
CA PHE A 266 -6.71 -11.07 -2.11
C PHE A 266 -6.34 -10.92 -3.60
N ASP A 267 -6.24 -12.03 -4.32
CA ASP A 267 -5.92 -12.04 -5.75
C ASP A 267 -6.99 -11.32 -6.59
N ASP A 268 -8.25 -11.38 -6.17
CA ASP A 268 -9.43 -10.89 -6.91
C ASP A 268 -10.38 -10.00 -6.09
N ALA A 269 -10.06 -9.71 -4.83
CA ALA A 269 -10.91 -8.92 -3.94
C ALA A 269 -10.11 -8.07 -2.93
N GLY A 270 -10.72 -7.00 -2.44
CA GLY A 270 -10.21 -6.25 -1.29
C GLY A 270 -10.46 -6.99 0.02
N CYS A 271 -9.54 -6.89 0.97
CA CYS A 271 -9.81 -7.31 2.34
C CYS A 271 -10.40 -6.12 3.10
N CYS A 272 -11.66 -6.27 3.51
CA CYS A 272 -12.42 -5.31 4.32
C CYS A 272 -12.58 -3.93 3.65
N GLU A 273 -13.80 -3.64 3.21
CA GLU A 273 -14.09 -2.51 2.33
C GLU A 273 -13.85 -1.12 2.95
N GLY A 274 -13.39 -0.19 2.11
CA GLY A 274 -13.11 1.19 2.49
C GLY A 274 -11.72 1.40 3.09
N SER A 275 -11.31 2.67 3.16
CA SER A 275 -10.02 3.03 3.75
C SER A 275 -10.05 2.84 5.27
N CYS A 276 -9.16 2.01 5.80
CA CYS A 276 -9.18 1.61 7.21
C CYS A 276 -8.35 2.53 8.09
N THR A 277 -8.98 3.38 8.91
CA THR A 277 -8.25 4.40 9.68
C THR A 277 -7.37 3.79 10.77
N HIS A 278 -7.86 2.79 11.50
CA HIS A 278 -7.10 2.15 12.58
C HIS A 278 -5.90 1.37 12.06
N VAL A 279 -6.02 0.55 11.00
CA VAL A 279 -4.88 -0.17 10.41
C VAL A 279 -3.86 0.80 9.81
N TRP A 280 -4.31 1.80 9.05
CA TRP A 280 -3.41 2.79 8.46
C TRP A 280 -2.81 3.74 9.49
N SER A 281 -3.34 3.80 10.72
CA SER A 281 -2.71 4.50 11.84
C SER A 281 -1.30 3.98 12.09
N TYR A 282 -1.10 2.66 11.98
CA TYR A 282 0.20 1.99 12.18
C TYR A 282 1.16 2.28 11.02
N ALA A 283 0.64 2.55 9.82
CA ALA A 283 1.44 2.82 8.64
C ALA A 283 2.12 4.20 8.71
N GLN A 284 3.46 4.19 8.63
CA GLN A 284 4.28 5.41 8.59
C GLN A 284 4.89 5.67 7.22
N THR A 285 5.23 4.61 6.48
CA THR A 285 6.03 4.66 5.25
C THR A 285 5.48 5.63 4.19
N LEU A 286 4.17 5.63 3.95
CA LEU A 286 3.56 6.44 2.90
C LEU A 286 3.77 7.94 3.13
N ALA A 287 3.69 8.42 4.38
CA ALA A 287 3.89 9.83 4.69
C ALA A 287 5.31 10.32 4.36
N PHE A 288 6.33 9.48 4.60
CA PHE A 288 7.72 9.86 4.37
C PHE A 288 8.16 9.66 2.91
N LEU A 289 7.56 8.71 2.19
CA LEU A 289 7.87 8.49 0.78
C LEU A 289 6.99 9.32 -0.16
N PHE A 290 5.70 9.47 0.11
CA PHE A 290 4.74 10.17 -0.75
C PHE A 290 3.75 11.02 0.08
N PRO A 291 4.24 12.09 0.74
CA PRO A 291 3.44 12.89 1.66
C PRO A 291 2.19 13.54 1.02
N SER A 292 2.17 13.74 -0.30
CA SER A 292 0.98 14.23 -1.01
C SER A 292 -0.19 13.24 -0.96
N LEU A 293 0.08 11.93 -1.04
CA LEU A 293 -0.94 10.89 -0.99
C LEU A 293 -1.49 10.74 0.43
N GLU A 294 -0.61 10.80 1.44
CA GLU A 294 -1.02 10.75 2.84
C GLU A 294 -1.90 11.94 3.23
N ARG A 295 -1.57 13.15 2.75
CA ARG A 295 -2.41 14.36 2.94
C ARG A 295 -3.78 14.22 2.33
N GLU A 296 -3.90 13.54 1.18
CA GLU A 296 -5.20 13.29 0.56
C GLU A 296 -6.03 12.30 1.39
N MET A 297 -5.42 11.25 1.95
CA MET A 297 -6.12 10.36 2.89
C MET A 297 -6.67 11.13 4.10
N ARG A 298 -5.87 12.02 4.70
CA ARG A 298 -6.31 12.88 5.80
C ARG A 298 -7.42 13.85 5.38
N ARG A 299 -7.33 14.43 4.18
CA ARG A 299 -8.39 15.30 3.65
C ARG A 299 -9.71 14.54 3.57
N LEU A 300 -9.69 13.32 3.01
CA LEU A 300 -10.88 12.46 2.94
C LEU A 300 -11.43 12.17 4.33
N GLU A 301 -10.59 11.73 5.27
CA GLU A 301 -11.00 11.42 6.65
C GLU A 301 -11.69 12.60 7.34
N PHE A 302 -11.13 13.81 7.28
CA PHE A 302 -11.64 14.96 8.04
C PHE A 302 -12.71 15.80 7.33
N VAL A 303 -12.68 15.84 5.99
CA VAL A 303 -13.59 16.68 5.19
C VAL A 303 -14.79 15.88 4.69
N VAL A 304 -14.62 14.57 4.47
CA VAL A 304 -15.66 13.71 3.89
C VAL A 304 -16.18 12.72 4.94
N GLU A 305 -15.32 11.96 5.59
CA GLU A 305 -15.73 10.81 6.41
C GLU A 305 -16.11 11.17 7.87
N THR A 306 -15.67 12.33 8.37
CA THR A 306 -15.99 12.81 9.72
C THR A 306 -17.27 13.66 9.71
N ASP A 307 -18.31 13.18 10.39
CA ASP A 307 -19.60 13.86 10.41
C ASP A 307 -19.64 15.14 11.27
N GLU A 308 -20.81 15.79 11.33
CA GLU A 308 -21.02 17.02 12.10
C GLU A 308 -20.90 16.84 13.61
N SER A 309 -21.10 15.63 14.12
CA SER A 309 -20.89 15.31 15.54
C SER A 309 -19.42 15.10 15.88
N GLY A 310 -18.57 14.89 14.87
CA GLY A 310 -17.16 14.54 15.04
C GLY A 310 -16.90 13.04 15.06
N PHE A 311 -17.91 12.22 14.78
CA PHE A 311 -17.77 10.79 14.60
C PHE A 311 -17.05 10.51 13.27
N MET A 312 -15.93 9.78 13.33
CA MET A 312 -15.22 9.29 12.15
C MET A 312 -15.44 7.79 11.99
N TYR A 313 -15.99 7.39 10.86
CA TYR A 313 -16.07 5.97 10.49
C TYR A 313 -14.65 5.40 10.38
N PHE A 314 -14.42 4.23 10.99
CA PHE A 314 -13.12 3.56 10.88
C PHE A 314 -12.87 2.94 9.50
N ARG A 315 -13.92 2.88 8.65
CA ARG A 315 -13.83 2.59 7.22
C ARG A 315 -14.38 3.78 6.43
N GLY A 316 -13.50 4.47 5.71
CA GLY A 316 -13.85 5.55 4.82
C GLY A 316 -14.48 5.01 3.53
N MET A 317 -15.74 5.33 3.31
CA MET A 317 -16.56 4.83 2.18
C MET A 317 -17.47 5.90 1.58
N GLN A 318 -17.67 7.04 2.26
CA GLN A 318 -18.54 8.09 1.74
C GLN A 318 -17.99 8.70 0.46
N SER A 319 -16.66 8.76 0.34
CA SER A 319 -15.99 9.20 -0.88
C SER A 319 -16.38 8.37 -2.11
N THR A 320 -16.72 7.08 -1.96
CA THR A 320 -17.21 6.22 -3.05
C THR A 320 -18.74 6.18 -3.13
N GLY A 321 -19.44 7.10 -2.48
CA GLY A 321 -20.90 7.17 -2.47
C GLY A 321 -21.57 6.12 -1.59
N GLU A 322 -20.82 5.45 -0.72
CA GLU A 322 -21.31 4.39 0.13
C GLU A 322 -21.32 4.79 1.62
N ARG A 323 -22.07 4.04 2.44
CA ARG A 323 -22.01 4.17 3.89
C ARG A 323 -21.48 2.87 4.49
N PHE A 324 -20.52 2.99 5.38
CA PHE A 324 -20.04 1.83 6.12
C PHE A 324 -21.12 1.29 7.05
N VAL A 325 -21.32 -0.03 7.00
CA VAL A 325 -22.24 -0.77 7.87
C VAL A 325 -21.47 -1.95 8.44
N TRP A 326 -21.27 -1.95 9.75
CA TRP A 326 -20.63 -3.06 10.44
C TRP A 326 -21.66 -4.09 10.86
N HIS A 327 -21.54 -5.29 10.31
CA HIS A 327 -22.38 -6.43 10.64
C HIS A 327 -21.60 -7.41 11.51
N TRP A 328 -21.97 -7.50 12.79
CA TRP A 328 -21.46 -8.55 13.67
C TRP A 328 -22.61 -9.10 14.53
N GLY A 329 -22.98 -10.36 14.26
CA GLY A 329 -24.22 -10.94 14.78
C GLY A 329 -25.47 -10.18 14.29
N ASP A 330 -26.51 -10.10 15.13
CA ASP A 330 -27.78 -9.43 14.80
C ASP A 330 -27.71 -7.89 14.91
N THR A 331 -26.52 -7.32 15.06
CA THR A 331 -26.34 -5.92 15.41
C THR A 331 -25.69 -5.15 14.27
N VAL A 332 -26.31 -4.03 13.89
CA VAL A 332 -25.70 -2.99 13.04
C VAL A 332 -25.21 -1.86 13.95
N ARG A 333 -23.91 -1.75 14.17
CA ARG A 333 -23.32 -0.68 15.00
C ARG A 333 -21.98 -0.22 14.44
N PRO A 334 -21.92 0.92 13.74
CA PRO A 334 -20.65 1.59 13.53
C PRO A 334 -20.22 2.23 14.85
N GLU A 335 -18.97 2.02 15.25
CA GLU A 335 -18.32 2.72 16.35
C GLU A 335 -17.12 3.48 15.79
N ALA A 336 -16.69 4.58 16.42
CA ALA A 336 -15.43 5.20 16.07
C ALA A 336 -14.29 4.41 16.71
N ALA A 337 -13.29 4.01 15.93
CA ALA A 337 -12.09 3.37 16.45
C ALA A 337 -11.20 4.43 17.13
N VAL A 338 -10.83 4.25 18.40
CA VAL A 338 -10.03 5.24 19.14
C VAL A 338 -8.67 5.46 18.47
N ASP A 339 -7.96 4.38 18.18
CA ASP A 339 -6.67 4.35 17.50
C ASP A 339 -6.75 4.73 16.02
N GLY A 340 -7.93 4.63 15.40
CA GLY A 340 -8.23 5.17 14.08
C GLY A 340 -8.43 6.69 14.10
N GLN A 341 -9.42 7.19 14.85
CA GLN A 341 -9.79 8.60 14.88
C GLN A 341 -8.70 9.47 15.54
N MET A 342 -8.18 9.07 16.70
CA MET A 342 -7.04 9.79 17.32
C MET A 342 -5.77 9.58 16.50
N GLY A 343 -5.58 8.39 15.92
CA GLY A 343 -4.52 8.13 14.95
C GLY A 343 -4.52 9.10 13.77
N SER A 344 -5.70 9.41 13.22
CA SER A 344 -5.86 10.41 12.17
C SER A 344 -5.53 11.82 12.63
N VAL A 345 -5.86 12.21 13.85
CA VAL A 345 -5.47 13.52 14.42
C VAL A 345 -3.96 13.63 14.57
N ILE A 346 -3.33 12.59 15.12
CA ILE A 346 -1.88 12.47 15.28
C ILE A 346 -1.20 12.56 13.90
N ARG A 347 -1.72 11.85 12.90
CA ARG A 347 -1.18 11.87 11.53
C ARG A 347 -1.45 13.21 10.85
N ALA A 348 -2.52 13.94 11.14
CA ALA A 348 -2.70 15.30 10.63
C ALA A 348 -1.58 16.24 11.11
N TYR A 349 -1.15 16.09 12.37
CA TYR A 349 0.03 16.81 12.87
C TYR A 349 1.32 16.38 12.18
N ARG A 350 1.52 15.07 11.92
CA ARG A 350 2.64 14.57 11.10
C ARG A 350 2.65 15.22 9.72
N GLU A 351 1.50 15.29 9.04
CA GLU A 351 1.42 15.88 7.71
C GLU A 351 1.74 17.37 7.72
N TRP A 352 1.32 18.09 8.76
CA TRP A 352 1.74 19.47 8.97
C TRP A 352 3.27 19.57 9.15
N LEU A 353 3.88 18.72 10.00
CA LEU A 353 5.34 18.72 10.21
C LEU A 353 6.13 18.44 8.92
N LEU A 354 5.63 17.54 8.07
CA LEU A 354 6.30 17.16 6.83
C LEU A 354 6.12 18.19 5.71
N SER A 355 4.98 18.88 5.66
CA SER A 355 4.64 19.75 4.53
C SER A 355 4.72 21.24 4.82
N GLY A 356 4.42 21.68 6.04
CA GLY A 356 4.17 23.09 6.36
C GLY A 356 2.97 23.69 5.61
N ASP A 357 2.10 22.87 5.01
CA ASP A 357 0.99 23.34 4.18
C ASP A 357 -0.16 23.88 5.04
N ARG A 358 -0.17 25.19 5.22
CA ARG A 358 -1.16 25.89 6.02
C ARG A 358 -2.55 25.86 5.40
N ALA A 359 -2.65 25.96 4.08
CA ALA A 359 -3.95 25.95 3.39
C ALA A 359 -4.63 24.58 3.51
N TRP A 360 -3.84 23.50 3.38
CA TRP A 360 -4.33 22.15 3.66
C TRP A 360 -4.74 22.00 5.13
N LEU A 361 -3.95 22.51 6.08
CA LEU A 361 -4.30 22.42 7.49
C LEU A 361 -5.62 23.16 7.79
N GLU A 362 -5.79 24.37 7.25
CA GLU A 362 -7.03 25.15 7.38
C GLU A 362 -8.27 24.39 6.86
N LEU A 363 -8.10 23.63 5.77
CA LEU A 363 -9.14 22.81 5.20
C LEU A 363 -9.57 21.66 6.13
N VAL A 364 -8.62 20.95 6.75
CA VAL A 364 -8.93 19.77 7.60
C VAL A 364 -9.21 20.13 9.06
N TRP A 365 -8.73 21.28 9.54
CA TRP A 365 -8.78 21.70 10.93
C TRP A 365 -10.18 21.66 11.57
N PRO A 366 -11.26 22.09 10.88
CA PRO A 366 -12.61 21.96 11.43
C PRO A 366 -12.97 20.50 11.76
N GLY A 367 -12.58 19.55 10.91
CA GLY A 367 -12.80 18.12 11.15
C GLY A 367 -11.98 17.59 12.32
N VAL A 368 -10.71 18.02 12.44
CA VAL A 368 -9.83 17.69 13.57
C VAL A 368 -10.45 18.14 14.91
N LYS A 369 -10.95 19.39 14.97
CA LYS A 369 -11.60 19.91 16.18
C LYS A 369 -12.84 19.11 16.56
N ARG A 370 -13.69 18.76 15.59
CA ARG A 370 -14.88 17.92 15.84
C ARG A 370 -14.48 16.54 16.35
N ALA A 371 -13.47 15.90 15.75
CA ALA A 371 -13.00 14.58 16.16
C ALA A 371 -12.48 14.55 17.61
N ILE A 372 -11.77 15.59 18.06
CA ILE A 372 -11.33 15.71 19.45
C ILE A 372 -12.50 15.98 20.41
N ALA A 373 -13.42 16.87 20.02
CA ALA A 373 -14.61 17.16 20.83
C ALA A 373 -15.49 15.91 21.01
N TYR A 374 -15.69 15.13 19.94
CA TYR A 374 -16.39 13.85 20.00
C TYR A 374 -15.71 12.88 20.99
N ALA A 375 -14.39 12.72 20.87
CA ALA A 375 -13.64 11.80 21.73
C ALA A 375 -13.83 12.10 23.22
N GLY A 376 -13.70 13.37 23.61
CA GLY A 376 -13.89 13.79 25.00
C GLY A 376 -15.34 13.75 25.50
N ALA A 377 -16.33 13.75 24.62
CA ALA A 377 -17.75 13.67 25.01
C ALA A 377 -18.29 12.24 24.98
N HIS A 378 -17.75 11.38 24.11
CA HIS A 378 -18.27 10.04 23.86
C HIS A 378 -17.55 8.96 24.67
N TRP A 379 -16.22 9.06 24.81
CA TRP A 379 -15.43 8.04 25.49
C TRP A 379 -15.16 8.33 26.97
N ASP A 380 -15.24 9.58 27.41
CA ASP A 380 -15.16 9.97 28.82
C ASP A 380 -16.59 10.17 29.36
N THR A 381 -17.07 9.18 30.13
CA THR A 381 -18.46 9.12 30.58
C THR A 381 -18.68 9.71 31.97
N ASP A 382 -17.61 9.92 32.73
CA ASP A 382 -17.64 10.50 34.08
C ASP A 382 -17.03 11.91 34.19
N GLY A 383 -16.41 12.39 33.12
CA GLY A 383 -15.84 13.73 32.99
C GLY A 383 -14.49 13.91 33.69
N ASP A 384 -13.81 12.82 34.07
CA ASP A 384 -12.50 12.88 34.73
C ASP A 384 -11.33 13.10 33.75
N GLY A 385 -11.61 13.08 32.44
CA GLY A 385 -10.67 13.27 31.36
C GLY A 385 -10.03 11.98 30.86
N VAL A 386 -10.41 10.81 31.37
CA VAL A 386 -9.90 9.50 30.93
C VAL A 386 -10.98 8.73 30.16
N PRO A 387 -10.69 8.23 28.95
CA PRO A 387 -11.61 7.34 28.25
C PRO A 387 -11.95 6.07 29.05
N ASP A 388 -13.22 5.91 29.43
CA ASP A 388 -13.77 4.79 30.21
C ASP A 388 -15.01 4.15 29.55
N GLY A 389 -15.60 4.80 28.55
CA GLY A 389 -16.78 4.34 27.82
C GLY A 389 -16.51 3.17 26.88
N LYS A 390 -17.41 3.00 25.91
CA LYS A 390 -17.30 1.98 24.85
C LYS A 390 -16.25 2.43 23.82
N GLN A 391 -15.17 1.68 23.67
CA GLN A 391 -14.00 2.08 22.90
C GLN A 391 -13.64 1.00 21.88
N HIS A 392 -14.12 1.15 20.64
CA HIS A 392 -13.71 0.30 19.53
C HIS A 392 -12.26 0.58 19.15
N ASN A 393 -11.53 -0.44 18.71
CA ASN A 393 -10.09 -0.35 18.43
C ASN A 393 -9.67 -1.40 17.38
N THR A 394 -8.37 -1.43 17.02
CA THR A 394 -7.88 -2.29 15.94
C THR A 394 -8.06 -3.79 16.11
N TYR A 395 -8.44 -4.26 17.29
CA TYR A 395 -8.71 -5.68 17.53
C TYR A 395 -10.12 -6.10 17.05
N ASP A 396 -10.85 -5.21 16.36
CA ASP A 396 -12.23 -5.38 15.90
C ASP A 396 -13.21 -5.73 17.05
N ILE A 397 -12.89 -5.25 18.26
CA ILE A 397 -13.65 -5.45 19.49
C ILE A 397 -13.74 -4.14 20.27
N GLU A 398 -14.60 -4.12 21.27
CA GLU A 398 -14.75 -3.00 22.19
C GLU A 398 -14.01 -3.25 23.50
N PHE A 399 -13.19 -2.28 23.88
CA PHE A 399 -12.77 -2.15 25.27
C PHE A 399 -13.75 -1.27 26.04
N TYR A 400 -13.88 -1.58 27.32
CA TYR A 400 -14.65 -0.85 28.30
C TYR A 400 -13.76 -0.49 29.49
N GLY A 401 -14.09 0.61 30.15
CA GLY A 401 -13.28 1.15 31.24
C GLY A 401 -11.93 1.74 30.77
N PRO A 402 -11.20 2.37 31.70
CA PRO A 402 -9.86 2.88 31.45
C PRO A 402 -8.92 1.76 30.98
N ASN A 403 -8.24 1.98 29.85
CA ASN A 403 -7.31 1.02 29.27
C ASN A 403 -6.13 1.75 28.59
N PRO A 404 -4.94 1.12 28.51
CA PRO A 404 -3.74 1.82 28.05
C PRO A 404 -3.75 2.11 26.55
N LEU A 405 -4.24 1.21 25.70
CA LEU A 405 -4.23 1.40 24.25
C LEU A 405 -5.01 2.68 23.87
N CYS A 406 -6.29 2.72 24.22
CA CYS A 406 -7.18 3.84 23.87
C CYS A 406 -6.80 5.12 24.63
N GLY A 407 -6.52 5.01 25.92
CA GLY A 407 -6.15 6.17 26.76
C GLY A 407 -4.89 6.86 26.26
N ILE A 408 -3.84 6.12 25.91
CA ILE A 408 -2.58 6.70 25.46
C ILE A 408 -2.70 7.27 24.03
N TYR A 409 -3.51 6.68 23.16
CA TYR A 409 -3.87 7.30 21.88
C TYR A 409 -4.61 8.62 22.07
N TYR A 410 -5.54 8.70 23.03
CA TYR A 410 -6.24 9.93 23.35
C TYR A 410 -5.28 11.02 23.84
N LEU A 411 -4.33 10.68 24.73
CA LEU A 411 -3.27 11.60 25.16
C LEU A 411 -2.43 12.12 23.98
N ALA A 412 -2.03 11.23 23.07
CA ALA A 412 -1.29 11.61 21.87
C ALA A 412 -2.11 12.53 20.95
N GLY A 413 -3.40 12.24 20.78
CA GLY A 413 -4.35 13.07 20.04
C GLY A 413 -4.48 14.48 20.62
N LEU A 414 -4.62 14.62 21.93
CA LEU A 414 -4.67 15.91 22.62
C LEU A 414 -3.37 16.71 22.42
N ARG A 415 -2.20 16.07 22.55
CA ARG A 415 -0.91 16.72 22.30
C ARG A 415 -0.75 17.18 20.85
N ALA A 416 -1.16 16.36 19.88
CA ALA A 416 -1.14 16.73 18.47
C ALA A 416 -2.10 17.90 18.18
N ALA A 417 -3.32 17.85 18.71
CA ALA A 417 -4.33 18.89 18.55
C ALA A 417 -3.90 20.22 19.20
N GLU A 418 -3.20 20.17 20.35
CA GLU A 418 -2.60 21.34 20.99
C GLU A 418 -1.60 22.05 20.06
N GLU A 419 -0.65 21.32 19.47
CA GLU A 419 0.33 21.92 18.57
C GLU A 419 -0.35 22.46 17.30
N LEU A 420 -1.34 21.75 16.76
CA LEU A 420 -2.12 22.24 15.62
C LEU A 420 -2.92 23.50 15.97
N ALA A 421 -3.52 23.59 17.16
CA ALA A 421 -4.24 24.77 17.61
C ALA A 421 -3.31 26.00 17.70
N ARG A 422 -2.08 25.83 18.19
CA ARG A 422 -1.06 26.91 18.18
C ARG A 422 -0.73 27.37 16.78
N VAL A 423 -0.49 26.41 15.87
CA VAL A 423 -0.26 26.72 14.46
C VAL A 423 -1.44 27.54 13.94
N MET A 424 -2.67 27.13 14.22
CA MET A 424 -3.89 27.81 13.80
C MET A 424 -4.13 29.18 14.46
N GLY A 425 -3.31 29.58 15.44
CA GLY A 425 -3.47 30.83 16.19
C GLY A 425 -4.59 30.77 17.23
N GLU A 426 -5.07 29.58 17.58
CA GLU A 426 -6.12 29.33 18.58
C GLU A 426 -5.49 29.04 19.96
N GLU A 427 -4.76 30.01 20.53
CA GLU A 427 -3.99 29.84 21.79
C GLU A 427 -4.85 29.40 22.99
N ALA A 428 -6.09 29.90 23.09
CA ALA A 428 -7.01 29.50 24.15
C ALA A 428 -7.37 28.01 24.05
N LEU A 429 -7.60 27.51 22.83
CA LEU A 429 -7.90 26.11 22.57
C LEU A 429 -6.66 25.23 22.78
N ALA A 430 -5.48 25.70 22.39
CA ALA A 430 -4.23 25.01 22.70
C ALA A 430 -4.02 24.86 24.21
N ALA A 431 -4.29 25.91 25.00
CA ALA A 431 -4.21 25.86 26.45
C ALA A 431 -5.25 24.90 27.06
N GLU A 432 -6.45 24.83 26.49
CA GLU A 432 -7.48 23.87 26.89
C GLU A 432 -7.04 22.42 26.64
N TYR A 433 -6.56 22.11 25.43
CA TYR A 433 -6.03 20.78 25.10
C TYR A 433 -4.85 20.40 25.99
N ARG A 434 -3.95 21.34 26.27
CA ARG A 434 -2.84 21.13 27.21
C ARG A 434 -3.34 20.78 28.61
N ALA A 435 -4.29 21.56 29.13
CA ALA A 435 -4.81 21.36 30.47
C ALA A 435 -5.55 20.01 30.58
N THR A 436 -6.30 19.62 29.56
CA THR A 436 -6.97 18.32 29.49
C THR A 436 -5.95 17.19 29.40
N PHE A 437 -4.92 17.30 28.57
CA PHE A 437 -3.83 16.34 28.51
C PHE A 437 -3.15 16.15 29.87
N GLU A 438 -2.80 17.23 30.57
CA GLU A 438 -2.13 17.13 31.87
C GLU A 438 -2.98 16.49 32.95
N ARG A 439 -4.29 16.75 32.97
CA ARG A 439 -5.22 16.08 33.88
C ARG A 439 -5.37 14.60 33.53
N SER A 440 -5.67 14.31 32.27
CA SER A 440 -5.86 12.96 31.74
C SER A 440 -4.61 12.10 31.92
N SER A 441 -3.43 12.60 31.60
CA SER A 441 -2.14 11.90 31.72
C SER A 441 -1.88 11.46 33.16
N ARG A 442 -2.03 12.38 34.14
CA ARG A 442 -1.86 12.04 35.55
C ARG A 442 -2.87 10.99 36.00
N ARG A 443 -4.15 11.18 35.64
CA ARG A 443 -5.23 10.30 36.06
C ARG A 443 -5.11 8.90 35.47
N LEU A 444 -4.79 8.81 34.18
CA LEU A 444 -4.55 7.55 33.47
C LEU A 444 -3.38 6.80 34.10
N ASP A 445 -2.28 7.49 34.42
CA ASP A 445 -1.13 6.89 35.10
C ASP A 445 -1.52 6.34 36.48
N GLU A 446 -2.19 7.14 37.30
CA GLU A 446 -2.66 6.76 38.64
C GLU A 446 -3.59 5.53 38.62
N LEU A 447 -4.47 5.44 37.62
CA LEU A 447 -5.46 4.35 37.52
C LEU A 447 -4.84 3.05 37.00
N LEU A 448 -3.99 3.16 35.98
CA LEU A 448 -3.60 2.02 35.16
C LEU A 448 -2.22 1.46 35.52
N TRP A 449 -1.33 2.26 36.12
CA TRP A 449 0.01 1.80 36.48
C TRP A 449 -0.04 0.80 37.63
N ASN A 450 0.40 -0.43 37.40
CA ASN A 450 0.41 -1.48 38.43
C ASN A 450 1.77 -1.62 39.16
N GLY A 451 2.66 -0.65 38.96
CA GLY A 451 4.03 -0.70 39.45
C GLY A 451 5.05 -1.33 38.50
N GLU A 452 4.67 -1.85 37.33
CA GLU A 452 5.58 -2.41 36.31
C GLU A 452 5.13 -2.13 34.86
N TYR A 453 3.82 -2.20 34.59
CA TYR A 453 3.20 -1.93 33.29
C TYR A 453 1.79 -1.35 33.49
N TYR A 454 1.15 -0.93 32.40
CA TYR A 454 -0.21 -0.41 32.41
C TYR A 454 -1.22 -1.52 32.10
N ILE A 455 -2.34 -1.54 32.85
CA ILE A 455 -3.40 -2.54 32.70
C ILE A 455 -4.75 -1.91 32.40
N GLN A 456 -5.72 -2.72 32.00
CA GLN A 456 -7.11 -2.29 31.87
C GLN A 456 -7.82 -2.39 33.23
N ARG A 457 -8.69 -1.41 33.54
CA ARG A 457 -9.46 -1.36 34.79
C ARG A 457 -10.95 -1.47 34.52
N LEU A 458 -11.57 -2.52 35.06
CA LEU A 458 -13.02 -2.68 35.21
C LEU A 458 -13.32 -3.27 36.59
N GLU A 459 -14.53 -3.02 37.11
CA GLU A 459 -15.02 -3.69 38.33
C GLU A 459 -15.19 -5.20 38.11
N ASP A 460 -15.76 -5.59 36.97
CA ASP A 460 -15.85 -6.98 36.52
C ASP A 460 -15.34 -7.10 35.07
N VAL A 461 -14.17 -7.74 34.92
CA VAL A 461 -13.56 -7.97 33.60
C VAL A 461 -14.43 -8.86 32.70
N ASN A 462 -15.33 -9.67 33.28
CA ASN A 462 -16.23 -10.56 32.55
C ASN A 462 -17.58 -9.91 32.22
N ALA A 463 -17.82 -8.67 32.64
CA ALA A 463 -19.06 -7.93 32.31
C ALA A 463 -19.21 -7.73 30.79
N TYR A 464 -18.09 -7.69 30.07
CA TYR A 464 -18.02 -7.58 28.62
C TYR A 464 -17.10 -8.65 28.03
N LYS A 465 -17.32 -9.04 26.77
CA LYS A 465 -16.45 -9.99 26.09
C LYS A 465 -15.10 -9.36 25.76
N TYR A 466 -14.04 -10.16 25.70
CA TYR A 466 -12.73 -9.79 25.15
C TYR A 466 -12.03 -8.63 25.87
N GLN A 467 -12.24 -8.50 27.19
CA GLN A 467 -11.47 -7.57 28.02
C GLN A 467 -10.18 -8.25 28.49
N HIS A 468 -9.10 -7.49 28.60
CA HIS A 468 -7.80 -8.01 28.99
C HIS A 468 -7.47 -7.84 30.48
N GLY A 469 -8.17 -6.95 31.19
CA GLY A 469 -7.99 -6.73 32.63
C GLY A 469 -6.52 -6.47 33.00
N GLU A 470 -5.95 -7.30 33.88
CA GLU A 470 -4.57 -7.18 34.35
C GLU A 470 -3.50 -7.67 33.35
N GLY A 471 -3.91 -8.04 32.14
CA GLY A 471 -3.03 -8.50 31.07
C GLY A 471 -2.12 -7.39 30.55
N ILE A 472 -0.92 -7.79 30.12
CA ILE A 472 0.05 -6.90 29.48
C ILE A 472 -0.15 -6.89 27.96
N LEU A 473 -0.78 -5.83 27.49
CA LEU A 473 -0.92 -5.54 26.06
C LEU A 473 0.43 -5.19 25.43
N SER A 474 0.75 -5.84 24.31
CA SER A 474 2.01 -5.61 23.58
C SER A 474 2.11 -4.22 22.95
N ASP A 475 0.97 -3.64 22.61
CA ASP A 475 0.79 -2.33 21.97
C ASP A 475 0.30 -1.26 22.95
N GLN A 476 0.35 -1.53 24.27
CA GLN A 476 -0.14 -0.60 25.31
C GLN A 476 0.47 0.81 25.20
N LEU A 477 1.65 0.96 24.61
CA LEU A 477 2.38 2.22 24.45
C LEU A 477 2.40 2.74 23.00
N LEU A 478 1.50 2.27 22.12
CA LEU A 478 1.57 2.65 20.72
C LEU A 478 1.37 4.15 20.50
N GLY A 479 0.40 4.79 21.17
CA GLY A 479 0.26 6.25 21.14
C GLY A 479 1.51 7.00 21.61
N GLN A 480 2.28 6.43 22.55
CA GLN A 480 3.56 6.98 23.00
C GLN A 480 4.66 6.84 21.92
N LEU A 481 4.68 5.73 21.16
CA LEU A 481 5.57 5.58 20.01
C LEU A 481 5.31 6.68 18.99
N HIS A 482 4.04 6.91 18.64
CA HIS A 482 3.63 8.01 17.76
C HIS A 482 4.08 9.37 18.29
N ALA A 483 3.80 9.67 19.55
CA ALA A 483 4.21 10.93 20.16
C ALA A 483 5.72 11.16 20.09
N ARG A 484 6.53 10.11 20.30
CA ARG A 484 7.99 10.20 20.18
C ARG A 484 8.45 10.45 18.75
N VAL A 485 7.89 9.75 17.76
CA VAL A 485 8.21 9.95 16.34
C VAL A 485 7.91 11.39 15.91
N LEU A 486 6.87 12.01 16.47
CA LEU A 486 6.44 13.37 16.13
C LEU A 486 6.98 14.46 17.06
N GLY A 487 7.89 14.13 17.99
CA GLY A 487 8.48 15.11 18.90
C GLY A 487 7.52 15.70 19.94
N LEU A 488 6.41 15.03 20.25
CA LEU A 488 5.40 15.45 21.23
C LEU A 488 5.81 15.16 22.69
N GLY A 489 6.95 14.49 22.90
CA GLY A 489 7.50 14.16 24.22
C GLY A 489 6.93 12.87 24.83
N ASP A 490 7.14 12.72 26.13
CA ASP A 490 6.58 11.61 26.91
C ASP A 490 5.18 11.98 27.39
N LEU A 491 4.19 11.15 27.04
CA LEU A 491 2.77 11.31 27.39
C LEU A 491 2.47 10.89 28.83
N LEU A 492 3.35 10.06 29.39
CA LEU A 492 3.29 9.46 30.72
C LEU A 492 4.68 9.56 31.36
N PRO A 493 4.84 9.30 32.68
CA PRO A 493 6.15 9.33 33.32
C PRO A 493 7.19 8.45 32.60
N ALA A 494 8.33 9.04 32.24
CA ALA A 494 9.34 8.38 31.41
C ALA A 494 9.88 7.07 32.00
N GLU A 495 9.91 6.95 33.33
CA GLU A 495 10.33 5.74 34.02
C GLU A 495 9.29 4.61 33.88
N HIS A 496 8.00 4.92 34.03
CA HIS A 496 6.91 3.97 33.79
C HIS A 496 6.90 3.49 32.33
N VAL A 497 7.05 4.40 31.36
CA VAL A 497 7.14 4.06 29.93
C VAL A 497 8.28 3.05 29.66
N ARG A 498 9.50 3.33 30.16
CA ARG A 498 10.64 2.41 29.97
C ARG A 498 10.39 1.04 30.57
N ARG A 499 9.78 0.99 31.76
CA ARG A 499 9.47 -0.25 32.46
C ARG A 499 8.38 -1.04 31.77
N ALA A 500 7.34 -0.39 31.28
CA ALA A 500 6.29 -1.02 30.48
C ALA A 500 6.84 -1.63 29.17
N ILE A 501 7.71 -0.92 28.43
CA ILE A 501 8.38 -1.49 27.24
C ILE A 501 9.18 -2.74 27.61
N LYS A 502 9.95 -2.66 28.70
CA LYS A 502 10.72 -3.81 29.18
C LYS A 502 9.80 -4.97 29.57
N ALA A 503 8.69 -4.71 30.25
CA ALA A 503 7.73 -5.71 30.63
C ALA A 503 7.10 -6.38 29.40
N VAL A 504 6.76 -5.64 28.35
CA VAL A 504 6.27 -6.21 27.08
C VAL A 504 7.31 -7.17 26.51
N PHE A 505 8.58 -6.77 26.47
CA PHE A 505 9.64 -7.67 26.02
C PHE A 505 9.80 -8.90 26.92
N ASP A 506 9.89 -8.72 28.24
CA ASP A 506 10.12 -9.81 29.17
C ASP A 506 8.98 -10.86 29.17
N HIS A 507 7.73 -10.40 29.03
CA HIS A 507 6.55 -11.25 29.24
C HIS A 507 5.85 -11.67 27.94
N ASN A 508 5.85 -10.83 26.90
CA ASN A 508 5.15 -11.12 25.65
C ASN A 508 6.07 -11.71 24.58
N PHE A 509 7.37 -11.43 24.60
CA PHE A 509 8.29 -11.98 23.59
C PHE A 509 8.54 -13.47 23.85
N ARG A 510 8.40 -14.26 22.79
CA ARG A 510 8.67 -15.70 22.79
C ARG A 510 9.71 -16.02 21.72
N ARG A 511 10.61 -16.94 22.06
CA ARG A 511 11.63 -17.46 21.13
C ARG A 511 11.12 -18.63 20.26
N GLY A 512 9.87 -19.05 20.50
CA GLY A 512 9.22 -20.15 19.81
C GLY A 512 7.80 -20.33 20.32
N PHE A 513 6.97 -20.93 19.48
CA PHE A 513 5.53 -21.12 19.64
C PHE A 513 5.10 -22.59 19.52
N ARG A 514 6.02 -23.56 19.51
CA ARG A 514 5.70 -25.01 19.45
C ARG A 514 4.66 -25.46 20.48
N ASP A 515 4.73 -24.89 21.68
CA ASP A 515 3.84 -25.21 22.80
C ASP A 515 2.81 -24.09 23.07
N HIS A 516 2.56 -23.21 22.10
CA HIS A 516 1.62 -22.11 22.23
C HIS A 516 0.37 -22.33 21.36
N ALA A 517 -0.78 -22.48 21.99
CA ALA A 517 -2.04 -22.60 21.29
C ALA A 517 -2.58 -21.20 20.90
N ASN A 518 -2.93 -21.01 19.63
CA ASN A 518 -3.61 -19.83 19.13
C ASN A 518 -4.80 -20.26 18.26
N ALA A 519 -6.01 -19.80 18.60
CA ALA A 519 -7.22 -20.06 17.83
C ALA A 519 -7.50 -18.99 16.76
N GLN A 520 -6.67 -17.94 16.70
CA GLN A 520 -6.78 -16.82 15.76
C GLN A 520 -5.66 -16.87 14.70
N ARG A 521 -5.54 -15.79 13.92
CA ARG A 521 -4.51 -15.64 12.89
C ARG A 521 -3.12 -15.78 13.52
N THR A 522 -2.26 -16.54 12.85
CA THR A 522 -0.89 -16.82 13.30
C THR A 522 0.09 -16.36 12.23
N TYR A 523 1.03 -15.51 12.63
CA TYR A 523 2.05 -14.90 11.75
C TYR A 523 3.47 -15.41 12.06
N VAL A 524 3.57 -16.50 12.84
CA VAL A 524 4.82 -17.12 13.26
C VAL A 524 4.69 -18.64 13.21
N LEU A 525 5.73 -19.34 12.76
CA LEU A 525 5.76 -20.79 12.66
C LEU A 525 6.67 -21.38 13.73
N ASN A 526 6.13 -22.25 14.60
CA ASN A 526 6.86 -23.15 15.51
C ASN A 526 8.10 -22.58 16.23
N ASP A 527 9.26 -22.54 15.59
CA ASP A 527 10.54 -22.08 16.11
C ASP A 527 10.90 -20.62 15.77
N GLU A 528 10.01 -19.91 15.09
CA GLU A 528 10.12 -18.47 14.88
C GLU A 528 9.89 -17.71 16.19
N ALA A 529 10.66 -16.64 16.38
CA ALA A 529 10.46 -15.72 17.49
C ALA A 529 9.37 -14.70 17.14
N GLY A 530 8.65 -14.22 18.15
CA GLY A 530 7.51 -13.34 17.96
C GLY A 530 6.99 -12.78 19.26
N LEU A 531 6.01 -11.89 19.15
CA LEU A 531 5.39 -11.20 20.28
C LEU A 531 3.95 -11.69 20.45
N LEU A 532 3.59 -12.07 21.68
CA LEU A 532 2.19 -12.31 22.04
C LEU A 532 1.44 -10.98 22.15
N LEU A 533 0.22 -10.94 21.62
CA LEU A 533 -0.64 -9.76 21.68
C LEU A 533 -0.88 -9.31 23.13
N CYS A 534 -1.17 -10.26 24.02
CA CYS A 534 -1.32 -10.04 25.46
C CYS A 534 -0.75 -11.22 26.26
N SER A 535 -0.28 -10.97 27.49
CA SER A 535 0.12 -12.03 28.43
C SER A 535 -0.29 -11.72 29.88
N TRP A 536 -0.40 -12.73 30.75
CA TRP A 536 -0.82 -12.59 32.16
C TRP A 536 0.20 -13.22 33.12
N PRO A 537 1.38 -12.60 33.30
CA PRO A 537 2.44 -13.18 34.13
C PRO A 537 2.07 -13.30 35.62
N ARG A 538 1.05 -12.56 36.07
CA ARG A 538 0.56 -12.55 37.46
C ARG A 538 -0.77 -13.31 37.66
N GLY A 539 -1.27 -13.98 36.62
CA GLY A 539 -2.64 -14.50 36.58
C GLY A 539 -3.66 -13.41 36.22
N GLY A 540 -4.88 -13.81 35.83
CA GLY A 540 -5.95 -12.93 35.39
C GLY A 540 -7.18 -13.70 35.00
#